data_AF-A0A5B7V9E6-F1
#
_entry.id   AF-A0A5B7V9E6-F1
#
_cell.length_a   1.000
_cell.length_b   1.000
_cell.length_c   1.000
_cell.angle_alpha   90.00
_cell.angle_beta   90.00
_cell.angle_gamma   90.00
#
_symmetry.space_group_name_H-M   'P 1'
#
loop_
_entity.id
_entity.type
_entity.pdbx_description
1 polymer ?
#
loop_
_entity_poly.entity_id
_entity_poly.type
_entity_poly.pdbx_seq_one_letter_code
_entity_poly.pdbx_strand_id
1 'polypeptide(L)'
;MPGIEKRLARYPQLYSRVGFVHHYKPLSVDEQAFVLARHWPHLRLGATDDFVTTEAIAAITRATNGNFRLTTRLVDQIERVLEINQMTTVTKEIVEAARENLVIGIM
;
A
#
# COMPACT_ATOMS: atom_id res chain seq x y z
N MET A 1 12.00 -11.66 -5.17
CA MET A 1 12.26 -10.38 -4.46
C MET A 1 13.48 -9.69 -5.07
N PRO A 2 13.28 -8.66 -5.92
CA PRO A 2 14.37 -7.92 -6.54
C PRO A 2 15.26 -7.30 -5.46
N GLY A 3 16.51 -7.77 -5.34
CA GLY A 3 17.46 -7.30 -4.33
C GLY A 3 17.99 -8.40 -3.41
N ILE A 4 17.12 -9.21 -2.81
CA ILE A 4 17.56 -10.37 -1.99
C ILE A 4 18.20 -11.42 -2.89
N GLU A 5 17.61 -11.71 -4.06
CA GLU A 5 18.18 -12.62 -5.06
C GLU A 5 19.57 -12.15 -5.52
N LYS A 6 19.75 -10.85 -5.79
CA LYS A 6 21.06 -10.27 -6.17
C LYS A 6 22.09 -10.37 -5.06
N ARG A 7 21.68 -10.25 -3.78
CA ARG A 7 22.59 -10.41 -2.63
C ARG A 7 22.96 -11.87 -2.41
N LEU A 8 22.03 -12.79 -2.59
CA LEU A 8 22.25 -14.23 -2.36
C LEU A 8 22.92 -14.93 -3.53
N ALA A 9 22.79 -14.42 -4.75
CA ALA A 9 23.58 -14.86 -5.90
C ALA A 9 25.10 -14.73 -5.65
N ARG A 10 25.52 -13.84 -4.73
CA ARG A 10 26.91 -13.70 -4.29
C ARG A 10 27.38 -14.82 -3.36
N TYR A 11 26.47 -15.67 -2.86
CA TYR A 11 26.76 -16.78 -1.94
C TYR A 11 26.15 -18.09 -2.47
N PRO A 12 26.80 -18.74 -3.46
CA PRO A 12 26.23 -19.89 -4.18
C PRO A 12 25.87 -21.08 -3.28
N GLN A 13 26.64 -21.32 -2.20
CA GLN A 13 26.40 -22.41 -1.25
C GLN A 13 25.15 -22.19 -0.39
N LEU A 14 24.79 -20.93 -0.16
CA LEU A 14 23.57 -20.56 0.57
C LEU A 14 22.37 -20.54 -0.39
N TYR A 15 22.55 -19.99 -1.60
CA TYR A 15 21.49 -19.91 -2.60
C TYR A 15 20.97 -21.29 -3.01
N SER A 16 21.84 -22.29 -3.11
CA SER A 16 21.44 -23.68 -3.39
C SER A 16 20.64 -24.34 -2.26
N ARG A 17 20.72 -23.80 -1.04
CA ARG A 17 20.06 -24.33 0.16
C ARG A 17 18.80 -23.57 0.55
N VAL A 18 18.61 -22.35 0.04
CA VAL A 18 17.44 -21.52 0.30
C VAL A 18 16.48 -21.63 -0.88
N GLY A 19 15.47 -22.49 -0.76
CA GLY A 19 14.36 -22.51 -1.69
C GLY A 19 13.47 -21.30 -1.47
N PHE A 20 13.57 -20.27 -2.33
CA PHE A 20 12.56 -19.21 -2.41
C PHE A 20 11.29 -19.75 -3.08
N VAL A 21 10.57 -20.62 -2.37
CA VAL A 21 9.35 -21.28 -2.91
C VAL A 21 8.15 -20.35 -2.86
N HIS A 22 8.10 -19.42 -1.90
CA HIS A 22 6.94 -18.56 -1.71
C HIS A 22 7.15 -17.17 -2.32
N HIS A 23 6.50 -16.91 -3.45
CA HIS A 23 6.42 -15.58 -4.03
C HIS A 23 5.22 -14.82 -3.44
N TYR A 24 5.48 -13.75 -2.70
CA TYR A 24 4.41 -12.85 -2.27
C TYR A 24 3.79 -12.17 -3.48
N LYS A 25 2.48 -12.40 -3.69
CA LYS A 25 1.72 -11.74 -4.75
C LYS A 25 1.24 -10.38 -4.26
N PRO A 26 1.09 -9.39 -5.16
CA PRO A 26 0.35 -8.18 -4.84
C PRO A 26 -1.07 -8.54 -4.37
N LEU A 27 -1.59 -7.75 -3.44
CA LEU A 27 -2.95 -7.90 -2.94
C LEU A 27 -3.95 -7.62 -4.07
N SER A 28 -4.98 -8.46 -4.17
CA SER A 28 -6.14 -8.18 -5.01
C SER A 28 -6.89 -6.92 -4.54
N VAL A 29 -7.85 -6.45 -5.33
CA VAL A 29 -8.69 -5.30 -4.94
C VAL A 29 -9.46 -5.59 -3.65
N ASP A 30 -10.05 -6.78 -3.56
CA ASP A 30 -10.84 -7.20 -2.39
C ASP A 30 -9.94 -7.39 -1.16
N GLU A 31 -8.75 -7.97 -1.34
CA GLU A 31 -7.77 -8.11 -0.27
C GLU A 31 -7.28 -6.75 0.23
N GLN A 32 -7.09 -5.78 -0.66
CA GLN A 32 -6.72 -4.41 -0.26
C GLN A 32 -7.82 -3.74 0.52
N ALA A 33 -9.07 -3.79 0.06
CA ALA A 33 -10.20 -3.22 0.79
C ALA A 33 -10.31 -3.83 2.20
N PHE A 34 -10.20 -5.16 2.30
CA PHE A 34 -10.19 -5.88 3.58
C PHE A 34 -9.04 -5.43 4.49
N VAL A 35 -7.81 -5.39 3.97
CA VAL A 35 -6.62 -4.98 4.72
C VAL A 35 -6.73 -3.53 5.19
N LEU A 36 -7.18 -2.61 4.33
CA LEU A 36 -7.38 -1.20 4.67
C LEU A 36 -8.39 -1.03 5.81
N ALA A 37 -9.55 -1.68 5.69
CA ALA A 37 -10.59 -1.63 6.72
C ALA A 37 -10.13 -2.23 8.05
N ARG A 38 -9.32 -3.29 8.01
CA ARG A 38 -8.87 -4.01 9.22
C ARG A 38 -7.73 -3.30 9.94
N HIS A 39 -6.75 -2.78 9.20
CA HIS A 39 -5.52 -2.23 9.78
C HIS A 39 -5.62 -0.74 10.13
N TRP A 40 -6.48 0.02 9.45
CA TRP A 40 -6.70 1.45 9.72
C TRP A 40 -8.19 1.76 9.95
N PRO A 41 -8.81 1.19 11.00
CA PRO A 41 -10.24 1.36 11.25
C PRO A 41 -10.64 2.83 11.50
N HIS A 42 -9.72 3.66 12.01
CA HIS A 42 -9.95 5.09 12.24
C HIS A 42 -10.13 5.89 10.94
N LEU A 43 -9.61 5.40 9.80
CA LEU A 43 -9.83 6.02 8.49
C LEU A 43 -11.20 5.69 7.90
N ARG A 44 -11.96 4.78 8.53
CA ARG A 44 -13.33 4.39 8.15
C ARG A 44 -13.46 3.85 6.71
N LEU A 45 -12.37 3.33 6.15
CA LEU A 45 -12.30 2.74 4.81
C LEU A 45 -13.00 1.37 4.67
N GLY A 46 -13.86 0.99 5.62
CA GLY A 46 -14.59 -0.29 5.63
C GLY A 46 -16.06 -0.19 5.25
N ALA A 47 -16.62 1.02 5.17
CA ALA A 47 -18.03 1.25 4.84
C ALA A 47 -18.18 1.51 3.34
N THR A 48 -18.36 0.46 2.54
CA THR A 48 -18.50 0.55 1.07
C THR A 48 -19.88 1.04 0.61
N ASP A 49 -20.79 1.33 1.55
CA ASP A 49 -22.11 1.90 1.24
C ASP A 49 -22.04 3.39 0.86
N ASP A 50 -20.85 4.00 1.01
CA ASP A 50 -20.55 5.36 0.62
C ASP A 50 -19.66 5.41 -0.64
N PHE A 51 -20.07 6.23 -1.61
CA PHE A 51 -19.35 6.44 -2.86
C PHE A 51 -17.96 7.04 -2.62
N VAL A 52 -17.83 7.97 -1.67
CA VAL A 52 -16.54 8.64 -1.38
C VAL A 52 -15.52 7.62 -0.87
N THR A 53 -15.94 6.77 0.06
CA THR A 53 -15.12 5.69 0.62
C THR A 53 -14.71 4.70 -0.47
N THR A 54 -15.65 4.30 -1.34
CA THR A 54 -15.36 3.38 -2.46
C THR A 54 -14.36 3.98 -3.45
N GLU A 55 -14.50 5.27 -3.78
CA GLU A 55 -13.60 5.95 -4.70
C GLU A 55 -12.19 6.12 -4.09
N ALA A 56 -12.09 6.40 -2.79
CA ALA A 56 -10.82 6.47 -2.07
C ALA A 56 -10.08 5.12 -2.07
N ILE A 57 -10.77 4.01 -1.78
CA ILE A 57 -10.18 2.66 -1.83
C ILE A 57 -9.68 2.34 -3.25
N ALA A 58 -10.48 2.68 -4.27
CA ALA A 58 -10.08 2.48 -5.66
C ALA A 58 -8.85 3.33 -6.04
N ALA A 59 -8.74 4.57 -5.54
CA ALA A 59 -7.58 5.43 -5.74
C ALA A 59 -6.32 4.85 -5.07
N ILE A 60 -6.42 4.40 -3.82
CA ILE A 60 -5.31 3.74 -3.11
C ILE A 60 -4.87 2.47 -3.86
N THR A 61 -5.82 1.69 -4.36
CA THR A 61 -5.55 0.45 -5.08
C THR A 61 -4.80 0.71 -6.38
N ARG A 62 -5.22 1.71 -7.16
CA ARG A 62 -4.51 2.13 -8.39
C ARG A 62 -3.12 2.70 -8.11
N ALA A 63 -2.98 3.50 -7.05
CA ALA A 63 -1.70 4.13 -6.69
C ALA A 63 -0.65 3.10 -6.23
N THR A 64 -1.08 2.00 -5.61
CA THR A 64 -0.18 1.03 -4.97
C THR A 64 -0.04 -0.27 -5.77
N ASN A 65 -0.98 -0.55 -6.68
CA ASN A 65 -1.07 -1.78 -7.46
C ASN A 65 -0.95 -3.06 -6.61
N GLY A 66 -1.53 -3.05 -5.40
CA GLY A 66 -1.48 -4.19 -4.46
C GLY A 66 -0.16 -4.37 -3.74
N ASN A 67 0.80 -3.46 -3.91
CA ASN A 67 2.04 -3.48 -3.16
C ASN A 67 1.80 -3.01 -1.72
N PHE A 68 1.61 -3.96 -0.82
CA PHE A 68 1.32 -3.69 0.60
C PHE A 68 2.30 -2.71 1.25
N ARG A 69 3.61 -2.79 0.95
CA ARG A 69 4.60 -1.85 1.47
C ARG A 69 4.34 -0.42 0.99
N LEU A 70 3.95 -0.28 -0.28
CA LEU A 70 3.60 1.02 -0.83
C LEU A 70 2.27 1.52 -0.27
N THR A 71 1.30 0.63 -0.03
CA THR A 71 0.04 0.93 0.66
C THR A 71 0.28 1.51 2.05
N THR A 72 1.06 0.85 2.90
CA THR A 72 1.37 1.36 4.25
C THR A 72 1.98 2.77 4.19
N ARG A 73 2.96 2.98 3.30
CA ARG A 73 3.60 4.29 3.15
C ARG A 73 2.65 5.37 2.63
N LEU A 74 1.74 5.01 1.71
CA LEU A 74 0.72 5.94 1.21
C LEU A 74 -0.26 6.31 2.32
N VAL A 75 -0.66 5.35 3.16
CA VAL A 75 -1.54 5.62 4.31
C VAL A 75 -0.89 6.57 5.31
N ASP A 76 0.40 6.42 5.61
CA ASP A 76 1.13 7.38 6.46
C ASP A 76 1.10 8.81 5.88
N GLN A 77 1.14 8.95 4.55
CA GLN A 77 1.00 10.26 3.89
C GLN A 77 -0.44 10.78 3.92
N ILE A 78 -1.44 9.91 3.76
CA ILE A 78 -2.86 10.27 3.87
C ILE A 78 -3.13 10.84 5.26
N GLU A 79 -2.70 10.16 6.33
CA GLU A 79 -2.86 10.63 7.70
C GLU A 79 -2.22 11.99 7.92
N ARG A 80 -1.02 12.20 7.38
CA ARG A 80 -0.32 13.50 7.45
C ARG A 80 -1.09 14.61 6.72
N VAL A 81 -1.62 14.34 5.52
CA VAL A 81 -2.41 15.31 4.77
C VAL A 81 -3.71 15.65 5.50
N LEU A 82 -4.38 14.65 6.09
CA LEU A 82 -5.58 14.87 6.91
C LEU A 82 -5.30 15.76 8.13
N GLU A 83 -4.22 15.46 8.86
CA GLU A 83 -3.83 16.22 10.07
C GLU A 83 -3.52 17.68 9.74
N ILE A 84 -2.70 17.94 8.70
CA ILE A 84 -2.33 19.28 8.27
C ILE A 84 -3.56 20.10 7.86
N ASN A 85 -4.51 19.47 7.18
CA ASN A 85 -5.70 20.14 6.65
C ASN A 85 -6.91 20.09 7.60
N GLN A 86 -6.78 19.53 8.81
CA GLN A 86 -7.87 19.36 9.78
C GLN A 86 -9.09 18.62 9.21
N MET A 87 -8.84 17.65 8.33
CA MET A 87 -9.88 16.83 7.71
C MET A 87 -9.96 15.46 8.40
N THR A 88 -11.16 14.87 8.43
CA THR A 88 -11.40 13.56 9.08
C THR A 88 -11.78 12.45 8.10
N THR A 89 -12.04 12.80 6.85
CA THR A 89 -12.56 11.88 5.83
C THR A 89 -11.54 11.71 4.72
N VAL A 90 -11.20 10.45 4.42
CA VAL A 90 -10.34 10.13 3.28
C VAL A 90 -11.17 10.23 2.01
N THR A 91 -10.93 11.27 1.22
CA THR A 91 -11.47 11.39 -0.14
C THR A 91 -10.41 11.01 -1.17
N LYS A 92 -10.82 10.82 -2.42
CA LYS A 92 -9.87 10.60 -3.53
C LYS A 92 -8.83 11.72 -3.63
N GLU A 93 -9.22 12.97 -3.45
CA GLU A 93 -8.33 14.13 -3.55
C GLU A 93 -7.22 14.06 -2.49
N ILE A 94 -7.55 13.62 -1.27
CA ILE A 94 -6.58 13.40 -0.21
C ILE A 94 -5.60 12.28 -0.58
N VAL A 95 -6.10 11.19 -1.17
CA VAL A 95 -5.25 10.09 -1.65
C VAL A 95 -4.29 10.56 -2.75
N GLU A 96 -4.78 11.36 -3.70
CA GLU A 96 -3.98 11.92 -4.79
C GLU A 96 -2.91 12.88 -4.26
N ALA A 97 -3.26 13.79 -3.36
CA ALA A 97 -2.32 14.70 -2.71
C ALA A 97 -1.26 13.95 -1.88
N ALA A 98 -1.66 12.89 -1.17
CA ALA A 98 -0.73 12.03 -0.44
C ALA A 98 0.22 11.29 -1.39
N ARG A 99 -0.27 10.83 -2.55
CA ARG A 99 0.55 10.17 -3.58
C ARG A 99 1.60 11.11 -4.16
N GLU A 100 1.25 12.36 -4.44
CA GLU A 100 2.19 13.36 -4.99
C GLU A 100 3.37 13.65 -4.05
N ASN A 101 3.12 13.61 -2.74
CA ASN A 101 4.16 13.77 -1.72
C ASN A 101 4.96 12.49 -1.44
N LEU A 102 4.54 11.35 -2.00
CA LEU A 102 5.15 10.06 -1.76
C LEU A 102 6.42 9.88 -2.60
N VAL A 103 7.58 9.99 -1.97
CA VAL A 103 8.85 9.66 -2.63
C VAL A 103 8.97 8.15 -2.84
N ILE A 104 8.65 7.70 -4.05
CA ILE A 104 8.91 6.33 -4.48
C ILE A 104 10.34 6.31 -5.03
N GLY A 105 11.27 5.72 -4.27
CA GLY A 105 12.63 5.51 -4.76
C GLY A 105 12.56 4.74 -6.08
N ILE A 106 13.00 5.38 -7.16
CA ILE A 106 13.08 4.78 -8.49
C ILE A 106 14.03 3.58 -8.36
N MET A 107 13.57 2.40 -8.78
CA MET A 107 14.38 1.18 -8.77
C MET A 107 15.37 1.16 -9.93
#